data_AF-A0A958GA97-F1
#
_entry.id   AF-A0A958GA97-F1
#
_cell.length_a   1.000
_cell.length_b   1.000
_cell.length_c   1.000
_cell.angle_alpha   90.00
_cell.angle_beta   90.00
_cell.angle_gamma   90.00
#
_symmetry.space_group_name_H-M   'P 1'
#
loop_
_entity.id
_entity.type
_entity.pdbx_description
1 polymer ?
#
loop_
_entity_poly.entity_id
_entity_poly.type
_entity_poly.pdbx_seq_one_letter_code
_entity_poly.pdbx_strand_id
1 'polypeptide(L)' 'MQHYASRGGQPVLLKADREVPYGEVIRVIDRIKRSGISKVGLLVEPGVEQ' A
#
# COMPACT_ATOMS: atom_id res chain seq x y z
N MET A 1 -3.01 4.27 20.91
CA MET A 1 -2.73 3.52 19.66
C MET A 1 -3.94 2.68 19.34
N GLN A 2 -4.64 2.95 18.24
CA GLN A 2 -5.78 2.12 17.80
C GLN A 2 -5.25 0.77 17.31
N HIS A 3 -5.60 -0.31 17.98
CA HIS A 3 -5.35 -1.67 17.50
C HIS A 3 -6.34 -1.98 16.37
N TYR A 4 -5.87 -1.89 15.12
CA TYR A 4 -6.61 -2.48 13.99
C TYR A 4 -6.54 -4.00 14.14
N ALA A 5 -7.63 -4.61 14.60
CA ALA A 5 -7.78 -6.05 14.63
C ALA A 5 -7.57 -6.60 13.21
N SER A 6 -6.69 -7.59 13.06
CA SER A 6 -6.43 -8.28 11.79
C SER A 6 -7.66 -9.08 11.37
N ARG A 7 -8.68 -8.38 10.86
CA ARG A 7 -9.80 -8.99 10.14
C ARG A 7 -9.30 -9.14 8.72
N GLY A 8 -8.90 -10.36 8.34
CA GLY A 8 -8.26 -10.72 7.06
C GLY A 8 -9.06 -10.42 5.78
N GLY A 9 -10.03 -9.50 5.83
CA GLY A 9 -10.79 -9.00 4.69
C GLY A 9 -11.04 -7.49 4.70
N GLN A 10 -10.53 -6.74 5.70
CA GLN A 10 -10.65 -5.27 5.67
C GLN A 10 -9.67 -4.70 4.64
N PRO A 11 -10.18 -3.94 3.64
CA PRO A 11 -9.31 -3.29 2.67
C PRO A 11 -8.45 -2.23 3.36
N VAL A 12 -7.18 -2.15 2.97
CA VAL A 12 -6.26 -1.10 3.39
C VAL A 12 -6.03 -0.13 2.24
N LEU A 13 -5.76 1.13 2.57
CA LEU A 13 -5.44 2.17 1.60
C LEU A 13 -3.97 2.55 1.75
N LEU A 14 -3.20 2.36 0.68
CA LEU A 14 -1.82 2.82 0.59
C LEU A 14 -1.80 4.17 -0.13
N LYS A 15 -1.41 5.24 0.56
CA LYS A 15 -1.11 6.53 -0.07
C LYS A 15 0.40 6.66 -0.21
N ALA A 16 0.89 6.95 -1.42
CA ALA A 16 2.28 7.32 -1.63
C ALA A 16 2.38 8.75 -2.15
N ASP A 17 3.41 9.47 -1.69
CA ASP A 17 3.70 10.81 -2.16
C ASP A 17 4.23 10.76 -3.59
N ARG A 18 4.05 11.86 -4.33
CA ARG A 18 4.43 11.97 -5.75
C ARG A 18 5.93 11.75 -6.01
N GLU A 19 6.77 12.06 -5.02
CA GLU A 19 8.22 11.91 -5.09
C GLU A 19 8.67 10.46 -4.86
N VAL A 20 7.76 9.56 -4.44
CA VAL A 20 8.08 8.17 -4.18
C VAL A 20 8.14 7.40 -5.51
N PRO A 21 9.27 6.77 -5.84
CA PRO A 21 9.37 5.95 -7.03
C PRO A 21 8.37 4.80 -7.00
N TYR A 22 7.77 4.49 -8.16
CA TYR A 22 6.81 3.38 -8.26
C TYR A 22 7.36 2.05 -7.74
N GLY A 23 8.66 1.79 -7.94
CA GLY A 23 9.33 0.61 -7.42
C GLY A 23 9.26 0.48 -5.89
N GLU A 24 9.33 1.59 -5.15
CA GLU A 24 9.17 1.59 -3.69
C GLU A 24 7.72 1.30 -3.28
N VAL A 25 6.75 1.85 -4.03
CA VAL A 25 5.33 1.57 -3.82
C VAL A 25 5.04 0.07 -3.96
N ILE A 26 5.60 -0.58 -4.99
CA ILE A 26 5.45 -2.03 -5.20
C ILE A 26 6.05 -2.85 -4.05
N ARG A 27 7.23 -2.46 -3.53
CA ARG A 27 7.85 -3.13 -2.37
C ARG A 27 6.96 -3.12 -1.14
N VAL A 28 6.26 -2.02 -0.89
CA VAL A 28 5.31 -1.92 0.24
C VAL A 28 4.07 -2.79 -0.01
N ILE A 29 3.51 -2.76 -1.22
CA ILE A 29 2.37 -3.61 -1.59
C ILE A 29 2.70 -5.10 -1.39
N ASP A 30 3.90 -5.53 -1.77
CA ASP A 30 4.34 -6.91 -1.59
C ASP A 30 4.42 -7.30 -0.11
N ARG A 31 4.89 -6.41 0.78
CA ARG A 31 4.91 -6.66 2.22
C ARG A 31 3.50 -6.77 2.80
N ILE A 32 2.57 -5.91 2.37
CA ILE A 32 1.17 -5.95 2.79
C ILE A 32 0.49 -7.25 2.34
N LYS A 33 0.73 -7.68 1.09
CA LYS A 33 0.20 -8.96 0.59
C LYS A 33 0.75 -10.15 1.37
N ARG A 34 2.05 -10.16 1.67
CA ARG A 34 2.71 -11.20 2.48
C ARG A 34 2.19 -11.27 3.92
N SER A 35 1.62 -10.18 4.45
CA SER A 35 0.98 -10.19 5.77
C SER A 35 -0.46 -10.70 5.75
N GLY A 36 -0.93 -11.26 4.62
CA GLY A 36 -2.27 -11.82 4.47
C GLY A 36 -3.35 -10.79 4.11
N ILE A 37 -2.97 -9.54 3.85
CA ILE A 37 -3.91 -8.49 3.42
C ILE A 37 -3.97 -8.49 1.90
N SER A 38 -5.04 -9.07 1.36
CA SER A 38 -5.23 -9.25 -0.08
C SER A 38 -5.89 -8.05 -0.78
N LYS A 39 -6.57 -7.18 -0.02
CA LYS A 39 -7.30 -6.02 -0.55
C LYS A 39 -6.54 -4.73 -0.23
N VAL A 40 -5.84 -4.19 -1.22
CA VAL A 40 -5.08 -2.92 -1.12
C VAL A 40 -5.60 -1.95 -2.17
N GLY A 41 -6.17 -0.83 -1.74
CA GLY A 41 -6.42 0.32 -2.58
C GLY A 41 -5.16 1.19 -2.64
N LEU A 42 -4.84 1.74 -3.81
CA LEU A 42 -3.67 2.57 -4.01
C LEU A 42 -4.09 4.00 -4.37
N LEU A 43 -3.61 4.97 -3.59
CA LEU A 43 -3.67 6.39 -3.91
C LEU A 43 -2.25 6.86 -4.18
N VAL A 44 -1.87 6.86 -5.45
CA VAL A 44 -0.63 7.47 -5.90
C VAL A 44 -0.94 8.47 -6.98
N GLU A 45 -0.27 9.61 -6.90
CA GLU A 45 -0.10 10.45 -8.07
C GLU A 45 0.99 9.80 -8.90
N PRO A 46 0.76 9.45 -10.18
CA PRO A 46 1.82 8.96 -11.03
C PRO A 46 2.91 10.05 -11.13
N GLY A 47 3.98 9.87 -10.37
CA GLY A 47 5.23 10.59 -10.55
C GLY A 47 5.80 10.25 -11.92
N VAL A 48 6.36 11.24 -12.60
CA VAL A 48 6.86 11.11 -13.97
C VAL A 48 7.87 9.97 -14.02
N GLU A 49 7.57 8.90 -14.77
CA GLU A 49 8.59 7.97 -15.23
C GLU A 49 9.56 8.79 -16.09
N GLN A 50 10.76 9.07 -15.56
CA GLN A 50 11.87 9.64 -16.32
C GLN A 50 12.85 8.55 -16.73
#